data_AF-V4S3J0-F1
#
_entry.id   AF-V4S3J0-F1
#
_cell.length_a   1.000
_cell.length_b   1.000
_cell.length_c   1.000
_cell.angle_alpha   90.00
_cell.angle_beta   90.00
_cell.angle_gamma   90.00
#
_symmetry.space_group_name_H-M   'P 1'
#
loop_
_entity.id
_entity.type
_entity.pdbx_description
1 polymer ?
#
loop_
_entity_poly.entity_id
_entity_poly.type
_entity_poly.pdbx_seq_one_letter_code
_entity_poly.pdbx_strand_id
1 'polypeptide(L)'
;RRNVFRSGIAQDVSVPAKSLDRNELQGLINEKACKDHCYFLSITNLKSIGRERGTVNESRVVFFPVTFLCRTFLPVKVEILHGVIHIA
;
A
#
# COMPACT_ATOMS: atom_id res chain seq x y z
N ARG A 1 -4.41 18.92 -8.03
CA ARG A 1 -5.33 17.87 -8.53
C ARG A 1 -6.15 17.39 -7.33
N ARG A 2 -7.50 17.44 -7.38
CA ARG A 2 -8.38 17.34 -6.21
C ARG A 2 -8.51 15.94 -5.58
N ASN A 3 -7.95 14.89 -6.20
CA ASN A 3 -8.24 13.49 -5.86
C ASN A 3 -6.97 12.71 -5.49
N VAL A 4 -5.84 13.42 -5.38
CA VAL A 4 -4.58 12.85 -4.93
C VAL A 4 -4.45 13.16 -3.46
N PHE A 5 -4.62 12.14 -2.63
CA PHE A 5 -4.58 12.28 -1.17
C PHE A 5 -3.21 11.84 -0.66
N ARG A 6 -2.69 12.56 0.33
CA ARG A 6 -1.58 12.07 1.15
C ARG A 6 -2.19 11.44 2.38
N SER A 7 -1.96 10.14 2.57
CA SER A 7 -2.52 9.40 3.71
C SER A 7 -1.44 8.55 4.37
N GLY A 8 -1.59 8.39 5.69
CA GLY A 8 -0.86 7.39 6.46
C GLY A 8 -1.70 6.12 6.51
N ILE A 9 -1.23 5.04 5.91
CA ILE A 9 -1.94 3.76 5.89
C ILE A 9 -1.17 2.77 6.77
N ALA A 10 -1.91 2.06 7.62
CA ALA A 10 -1.43 0.90 8.36
C ALA A 10 -1.88 -0.36 7.63
N GLN A 11 -0.93 -1.22 7.28
CA GLN A 11 -1.20 -2.46 6.56
C GLN A 11 -0.33 -3.59 7.13
N ASP A 12 -0.88 -4.79 7.22
CA ASP A 12 -0.11 -5.97 7.58
C ASP A 12 0.55 -6.52 6.31
N VAL A 13 1.87 -6.65 6.34
CA VAL A 13 2.66 -7.20 5.23
C VAL A 13 3.20 -8.57 5.64
N SER A 14 3.00 -9.56 4.78
CA SER A 14 3.66 -10.86 4.87
C SER A 14 5.09 -10.73 4.40
N VAL A 15 6.06 -11.01 5.27
CA VAL A 15 7.47 -11.05 4.90
C VAL A 15 8.15 -12.28 5.49
N PRO A 16 9.16 -12.83 4.80
CA PRO A 16 10.13 -13.69 5.44
C PRO A 16 10.80 -12.91 6.58
N ALA A 17 10.94 -13.51 7.76
CA ALA A 17 11.37 -12.85 9.01
C ALA A 17 12.74 -12.12 8.99
N LYS A 18 13.43 -12.05 7.85
CA LYS A 18 14.80 -11.52 7.70
C LYS A 18 14.90 -10.17 7.00
N SER A 19 13.87 -9.65 6.33
CA SER A 19 13.96 -8.33 5.70
C SER A 19 12.59 -7.75 5.40
N LEU A 20 12.30 -6.58 5.97
CA LEU A 20 11.25 -5.69 5.48
C LEU A 20 11.94 -4.39 5.09
N ASP A 21 12.33 -4.30 3.83
CA ASP A 21 13.00 -3.18 3.19
C ASP A 21 12.02 -2.37 2.34
N ARG A 22 12.41 -1.15 1.95
CA ARG A 22 11.64 -0.28 1.05
C ARG A 22 11.22 -0.96 -0.25
N ASN A 23 12.00 -1.94 -0.73
CA ASN A 23 11.72 -2.66 -1.96
C ASN A 23 10.46 -3.55 -1.84
N GLU A 24 10.22 -4.21 -0.70
CA GLU A 24 8.96 -4.94 -0.51
C GLU A 24 7.75 -4.00 -0.43
N LEU A 25 7.91 -2.81 0.16
CA LEU A 25 6.84 -1.80 0.18
C LEU A 25 6.50 -1.25 -1.21
N GLN A 26 7.46 -1.12 -2.13
CA GLN A 26 7.17 -0.68 -3.51
C GLN A 26 6.22 -1.65 -4.23
N GLY A 27 6.27 -2.95 -3.91
CA GLY A 27 5.35 -3.95 -4.46
C GLY A 27 3.88 -3.65 -4.18
N LEU A 28 3.57 -2.97 -3.08
CA LEU A 28 2.22 -2.56 -2.72
C LEU A 28 1.61 -1.55 -3.71
N ILE A 29 2.39 -0.88 -4.57
CA ILE A 29 1.84 0.03 -5.59
C ILE A 29 0.90 -0.70 -6.57
N ASN A 30 1.14 -1.99 -6.80
CA ASN A 30 0.30 -2.82 -7.66
C ASN A 30 -0.97 -3.33 -6.95
N GLU A 31 -1.06 -3.14 -5.62
CA GLU A 31 -2.20 -3.52 -4.81
C GLU A 31 -3.20 -2.36 -4.63
N LYS A 32 -4.41 -2.68 -4.20
CA LYS A 32 -5.37 -1.66 -3.75
C LYS A 32 -5.02 -1.19 -2.34
N ALA A 33 -5.14 0.12 -2.11
CA ALA A 33 -4.79 0.75 -0.83
C ALA A 33 -5.72 0.33 0.31
N CYS A 34 -6.97 0.78 0.25
CA CYS A 34 -8.07 0.28 1.07
C CYS A 34 -9.39 0.76 0.45
N LYS A 35 -10.53 0.38 1.06
CA LYS A 35 -11.87 0.78 0.56
C LYS A 35 -12.01 2.30 0.42
N ASP A 36 -11.42 3.06 1.33
CA ASP A 36 -11.55 4.52 1.37
C ASP A 36 -10.51 5.27 0.53
N HIS A 37 -9.46 4.58 0.06
CA HIS A 37 -8.32 5.22 -0.63
C HIS A 37 -8.00 4.63 -2.02
N CYS A 38 -8.63 3.51 -2.37
CA CYS A 38 -8.63 2.85 -3.68
C CYS A 38 -7.24 2.46 -4.24
N TYR A 39 -6.57 3.33 -4.99
CA TYR A 39 -5.32 3.00 -5.69
C TYR A 39 -4.12 3.71 -5.09
N PHE A 40 -3.01 2.98 -4.89
CA PHE A 40 -1.73 3.61 -4.61
C PHE A 40 -1.16 4.26 -5.87
N LEU A 41 -0.70 5.51 -5.74
CA LEU A 41 0.09 6.19 -6.77
C LEU A 41 1.58 6.15 -6.44
N SER A 42 1.91 6.19 -5.15
CA SER A 42 3.29 6.14 -4.68
C SER A 42 3.35 5.81 -3.20
N ILE A 43 4.34 5.03 -2.79
CA ILE A 43 4.68 4.82 -1.38
C ILE A 43 6.00 5.56 -1.12
N THR A 44 5.98 6.46 -0.14
CA THR A 44 7.03 7.49 -0.01
C THR A 44 7.93 7.28 1.19
N ASN A 45 7.36 6.90 2.35
CA ASN A 45 8.13 6.70 3.58
C ASN A 45 7.50 5.64 4.46
N LEU A 46 8.27 4.62 4.83
CA LEU A 46 7.96 3.74 5.95
C LEU A 46 8.11 4.53 7.25
N LYS A 47 7.03 4.62 8.04
CA LYS A 47 7.01 5.34 9.33
C LYS A 47 7.34 4.42 10.49
N SER A 48 6.78 3.21 10.51
CA SER A 48 7.00 2.26 11.58
C SER A 48 6.77 0.83 11.12
N ILE A 49 7.47 -0.09 11.80
CA ILE A 49 7.23 -1.52 11.76
C ILE A 49 6.87 -1.91 13.19
N GLY A 50 5.66 -2.38 13.40
CA GLY A 50 5.24 -2.92 14.69
C GLY A 50 5.76 -4.34 14.89
N ARG A 51 5.50 -4.90 16.08
CA ARG A 51 5.89 -6.28 16.38
C ARG A 51 5.10 -7.25 15.51
N GLU A 52 5.71 -8.40 15.23
CA GLU A 52 5.06 -9.49 14.53
C GLU A 52 3.68 -9.80 15.12
N ARG A 53 2.70 -10.01 14.24
CA ARG A 53 1.37 -10.48 14.60
C ARG A 53 1.15 -11.85 13.97
N GLY A 54 0.86 -12.84 14.82
CA GLY A 54 0.38 -14.14 14.39
C GLY A 54 1.34 -15.30 14.63
N THR A 55 0.75 -16.46 14.90
CA THR A 55 1.41 -17.76 14.97
C THR A 55 1.87 -18.16 13.58
N VAL A 56 3.04 -18.78 13.49
CA VAL A 56 3.51 -19.57 12.36
C VAL A 56 2.36 -20.47 11.88
N ASN A 57 1.58 -20.02 10.89
CA ASN A 57 0.74 -20.95 10.14
C ASN A 57 1.68 -21.99 9.51
N GLU A 58 1.16 -23.15 9.12
CA GLU A 58 1.93 -24.28 8.56
C GLU A 58 2.93 -23.88 7.45
N SER A 59 2.73 -22.71 6.83
CA SER A 59 3.58 -22.04 5.83
C SER A 59 4.81 -21.26 6.35
N ARG A 60 5.03 -21.13 7.67
CA ARG A 60 6.15 -20.35 8.27
C ARG A 60 6.26 -18.89 7.84
N VAL A 61 5.14 -18.26 7.52
CA VAL A 61 5.08 -16.83 7.16
C VAL A 61 4.79 -16.00 8.39
N VAL A 62 5.55 -14.92 8.60
CA VAL A 62 5.38 -13.96 9.70
C VAL A 62 4.78 -12.67 9.12
N PHE A 63 3.84 -12.07 9.84
CA PHE A 63 3.24 -10.79 9.45
C PHE A 63 3.72 -9.67 10.36
N PHE A 64 4.07 -8.54 9.76
CA PHE A 64 4.41 -7.33 10.50
C PHE A 64 3.42 -6.22 10.14
N PRO A 65 2.79 -5.57 11.14
CA PRO A 65 2.03 -4.36 10.91
C PRO A 65 2.99 -3.24 10.56
N VAL A 66 2.81 -2.61 9.41
CA VAL A 66 3.63 -1.48 8.96
C VAL A 66 2.77 -0.24 8.78
N THR A 67 3.31 0.91 9.14
CA THR A 67 2.69 2.21 8.83
C THR A 67 3.57 2.96 7.86
N PHE A 68 2.99 3.51 6.80
CA PHE A 68 3.74 4.27 5.79
C PHE A 68 2.94 5.46 5.26
N LEU A 69 3.65 6.41 4.67
CA LEU A 69 3.08 7.49 3.90
C LEU A 69 2.96 7.09 2.44
N CYS A 70 1.78 7.29 1.90
CA CYS A 70 1.50 7.08 0.49
C CYS A 70 0.76 8.27 -0.12
N ARG A 71 0.77 8.30 -1.45
CA ARG A 71 -0.20 9.03 -2.24
C ARG A 71 -1.17 8.05 -2.83
N THR A 72 -2.45 8.36 -2.73
CA THR A 72 -3.50 7.54 -3.28
C THR A 72 -4.37 8.33 -4.25
N PHE A 73 -5.12 7.59 -5.06
CA PHE A 73 -6.10 8.11 -5.98
C PHE A 73 -7.44 7.42 -5.75
N LEU A 74 -8.44 8.22 -5.40
CA LEU A 74 -9.82 7.77 -5.28
C LEU A 74 -10.66 8.53 -6.31
N PRO A 75 -11.16 7.85 -7.36
CA PRO A 75 -12.17 8.42 -8.23
C PRO A 75 -13.46 8.64 -7.44
N VAL A 76 -13.98 9.87 -7.40
CA VAL A 76 -15.25 10.18 -6.77
C VAL A 76 -16.35 10.19 -7.83
N LYS A 77 -17.57 9.78 -7.45
CA LYS A 77 -18.73 9.89 -8.34
C LYS A 77 -18.87 11.33 -8.85
N VAL A 78 -19.27 11.45 -10.12
CA VAL A 78 -19.48 12.73 -10.84
C VAL A 78 -18.18 13.44 -11.25
N GLU A 79 -17.01 12.84 -11.00
CA GLU A 79 -15.75 13.39 -11.50
C GLU A 79 -15.46 13.01 -12.95
N ILE A 80 -14.89 13.97 -13.69
CA ILE A 80 -14.40 13.76 -15.05
C ILE A 80 -12.94 13.35 -14.97
N LEU A 81 -12.63 12.16 -15.51
CA LEU A 81 -11.28 11.64 -15.63
C LEU A 81 -10.76 11.84 -17.05
N HIS A 82 -9.61 12.50 -17.19
CA HIS A 82 -8.90 12.61 -18.46
C HIS A 82 -7.74 11.62 -18.46
N GLY A 83 -7.66 10.79 -19.50
CA GLY A 83 -6.63 9.78 -19.66
C GLY A 83 -6.14 9.70 -21.11
N VAL A 84 -5.02 8.99 -21.29
CA VAL A 84 -4.47 8.66 -22.61
C VAL A 84 -4.76 7.19 -22.89
N ILE A 85 -5.19 6.88 -24.11
CA ILE A 85 -5.40 5.50 -24.54
C ILE A 85 -4.07 4.97 -25.08
N HIS A 86 -3.58 3.89 -24.49
CA HIS A 86 -2.43 3.14 -24.99
C HIS A 86 -2.96 1.88 -25.69
N ILE A 87 -2.63 1.72 -26.97
CA ILE A 87 -2.94 0.52 -27.74
C ILE A 87 -1.68 -0.35 -27.70
N ALA A 88 -1.81 -1.55 -27.12
CA ALA A 88 -0.74 -2.54 -27.01
C ALA A 88 -0.73 -3.47 -28.22
#